data_AF-A0A967X448-F1
#
_entry.id   AF-A0A967X448-F1
#
_cell.length_a   1.000
_cell.length_b   1.000
_cell.length_c   1.000
_cell.angle_alpha   90.00
_cell.angle_beta   90.00
_cell.angle_gamma   90.00
#
_symmetry.space_group_name_H-M   'P 1'
#
loop_
_entity.id
_entity.type
_entity.pdbx_description
1 polymer ?
#
loop_
_entity_poly.entity_id
_entity_poly.type
_entity_poly.pdbx_seq_one_letter_code
_entity_poly.pdbx_strand_id
1 'polypeptide(L)' 'MTLVPSTVTEDGEDQADRVKVLSVDWSPDKRRIVAGRSDGSIQIWNLPTEKKTPVSP' A
#
# COMPACT_ATOMS: atom_id res chain seq x y z
N MET A 1 -24.65 -45.13 16.67
CA MET A 1 -24.86 -43.68 16.56
C MET A 1 -23.48 -43.02 16.53
N THR A 2 -22.99 -42.73 15.33
CA THR A 2 -21.69 -42.07 15.16
C THR A 2 -21.93 -40.57 15.19
N LEU A 3 -21.32 -39.88 16.15
CA LEU A 3 -21.33 -38.42 16.19
C LEU A 3 -20.56 -37.92 14.96
N VAL A 4 -21.27 -37.34 14.00
CA VAL A 4 -20.63 -36.57 12.93
C VAL A 4 -20.04 -35.31 13.59
N PRO A 5 -18.73 -35.04 13.47
CA PRO A 5 -18.21 -33.76 13.89
C PRO A 5 -18.82 -32.71 12.97
N SER A 6 -19.64 -31.82 13.53
CA SER A 6 -20.18 -30.66 12.83
C SER A 6 -19.02 -29.88 12.23
N THR A 7 -18.89 -29.93 10.91
CA THR A 7 -17.96 -29.09 10.18
C THR A 7 -18.50 -27.67 10.31
N VAL A 8 -18.01 -26.94 11.31
CA VAL A 8 -17.99 -25.48 11.26
C VAL A 8 -17.09 -25.18 10.07
N THR A 9 -17.69 -25.03 8.89
CA THR A 9 -17.05 -24.36 7.79
C THR A 9 -17.00 -22.91 8.22
N GLU A 10 -15.87 -22.51 8.78
CA GLU A 10 -15.50 -21.12 8.89
C GLU A 10 -15.57 -20.60 7.45
N ASP A 11 -16.60 -19.81 7.13
CA ASP A 11 -16.78 -19.12 5.85
C ASP A 11 -15.64 -18.10 5.70
N GLY A 12 -14.44 -18.63 5.43
CA GLY A 12 -13.20 -17.90 5.25
C GLY A 12 -13.14 -17.33 3.85
N GLU A 13 -14.03 -16.39 3.55
CA GLU A 13 -14.05 -15.68 2.28
C GLU A 13 -13.69 -14.19 2.43
N ASP A 14 -12.77 -13.88 3.36
CA ASP A 14 -12.09 -12.59 3.42
C ASP A 14 -10.76 -12.62 2.65
N GLN A 15 -10.73 -13.27 1.49
CA GLN A 15 -9.63 -13.11 0.54
C GLN A 15 -9.81 -11.76 -0.15
N ALA A 16 -9.52 -10.68 0.58
CA ALA A 16 -9.32 -9.38 0.00
C ALA A 16 -8.28 -9.52 -1.12
N ASP A 17 -8.69 -9.25 -2.36
CA ASP A 17 -7.80 -9.17 -3.50
C ASP A 17 -6.84 -7.98 -3.28
N ARG A 18 -5.78 -8.23 -2.53
CA ARG A 18 -4.90 -7.18 -2.01
C ARG A 18 -3.86 -6.88 -3.06
N VAL A 19 -4.00 -5.72 -3.70
CA VAL A 19 -2.97 -5.20 -4.60
C VAL A 19 -1.65 -5.02 -3.84
N LYS A 20 -0.58 -5.61 -4.37
CA LYS A 20 0.76 -5.55 -3.78
C LYS A 20 1.57 -4.46 -4.43
N VAL A 21 2.42 -3.79 -3.66
CA VAL A 21 3.47 -2.94 -4.20
C VAL A 21 4.64 -3.85 -4.58
N LEU A 22 5.09 -3.76 -5.82
CA LEU A 22 6.17 -4.60 -6.36
C LEU A 22 7.51 -3.86 -6.38
N SER A 23 7.49 -2.54 -6.51
CA SER A 23 8.68 -1.70 -6.54
C SER A 23 8.38 -0.30 -6.00
N VAL A 24 9.41 0.34 -5.45
CA VAL A 24 9.38 1.74 -5.00
C VAL A 24 10.70 2.38 -5.40
N ASP A 25 10.64 3.60 -5.93
CA ASP A 25 11.82 4.39 -6.25
C ASP A 25 11.61 5.88 -5.91
N TRP A 26 12.73 6.55 -5.68
CA TRP A 26 12.78 7.99 -5.43
C TRP A 26 13.18 8.73 -6.69
N SER A 27 12.53 9.85 -6.97
CA SER A 27 13.05 10.77 -7.98
C SER A 27 14.41 11.32 -7.53
N PRO A 28 15.41 11.45 -8.44
CA PRO A 28 16.72 12.01 -8.10
C PRO A 28 16.66 13.43 -7.50
N ASP A 29 15.65 14.22 -7.89
CA ASP A 29 15.42 15.58 -7.38
C ASP A 29 14.78 15.61 -5.97
N LYS A 30 14.48 14.44 -5.38
CA LYS A 30 13.80 14.25 -4.09
C LYS A 30 12.44 14.94 -3.97
N ARG A 31 11.78 15.22 -5.10
CA ARG A 31 10.45 15.84 -5.12
C ARG A 31 9.33 14.84 -5.25
N ARG A 32 9.63 13.60 -5.61
CA ARG A 32 8.64 12.56 -5.88
C ARG A 32 9.05 11.19 -5.39
N ILE A 33 8.04 10.39 -5.09
CA ILE A 33 8.16 8.94 -4.88
C ILE A 33 7.27 8.26 -5.91
N VAL A 34 7.72 7.15 -6.48
CA VAL A 34 6.96 6.34 -7.44
C VAL A 34 6.88 4.91 -6.93
N ALA A 35 5.69 4.31 -7.00
CA ALA A 35 5.49 2.89 -6.69
C ALA A 35 4.73 2.17 -7.80
N GLY A 36 5.22 0.98 -8.18
CA GLY A 36 4.55 0.06 -9.10
C GLY A 36 3.71 -0.96 -8.35
N ARG A 37 2.46 -1.16 -8.78
CA ARG A 37 1.50 -2.07 -8.15
C ARG A 37 1.23 -3.31 -9.02
N SER A 38 0.81 -4.41 -8.39
CA SER A 38 0.54 -5.69 -9.06
C SER A 38 -0.68 -5.65 -10.00
N ASP A 39 -1.53 -4.64 -9.87
CA ASP A 39 -2.66 -4.37 -10.78
C ASP A 39 -2.24 -3.59 -12.04
N GLY A 40 -0.94 -3.33 -12.21
CA GLY A 40 -0.39 -2.58 -13.34
C GLY A 40 -0.49 -1.05 -13.18
N SER A 41 -1.07 -0.56 -12.08
CA SER A 41 -1.13 0.87 -11.80
C SER A 41 0.18 1.39 -11.21
N ILE A 42 0.41 2.69 -11.37
CA ILE A 42 1.54 3.41 -10.80
C ILE A 42 1.00 4.51 -9.89
N GLN A 43 1.54 4.59 -8.68
CA GLN A 43 1.22 5.63 -7.74
C GLN A 43 2.39 6.61 -7.62
N ILE A 44 2.09 7.91 -7.68
CA ILE A 44 3.08 8.98 -7.64
C ILE A 44 2.70 9.94 -6.51
N TRP A 45 3.65 10.21 -5.62
CA TRP A 45 3.49 11.20 -4.55
C TRP A 45 4.42 12.38 -4.82
N ASN A 46 3.88 13.61 -4.76
CA ASN A 46 4.66 14.83 -4.80
C ASN A 46 4.97 15.28 -3.37
N LEU A 47 6.24 15.55 -3.07
CA LEU A 47 6.68 16.01 -1.77
C LEU A 47 6.60 17.53 -1.68
N PRO A 48 6.08 18.08 -0.57
CA PRO A 48 6.12 19.51 -0.33
C PRO A 48 7.58 19.94 -0.15
N THR A 49 8.01 20.94 -0.91
CA THR A 49 9.29 21.59 -0.67
C THR A 49 9.20 22.35 0.64
N GLU A 50 10.18 22.17 1.54
CA GLU A 50 10.29 22.99 2.75
C GLU A 50 10.27 24.47 2.36
N LYS A 51 9.18 25.17 2.69
CA LYS A 51 9.21 26.62 2.77
C LYS A 51 9.97 26.92 4.05
N LYS A 52 11.28 27.16 3.96
CA LYS A 52 12.01 27.81 5.04
C LYS A 52 11.29 29.10 5.34
N THR A 53 10.52 29.13 6.42
CA THR A 53 10.04 30.38 7.00
C THR A 53 11.29 31.17 7.38
N PRO A 54 11.47 32.40 6.90
CA PRO A 54 12.53 33.24 7.42
C PRO A 54 12.25 33.42 8.91
N VAL A 55 13.10 32.82 9.76
CA VAL A 55 13.08 33.12 11.18
C VAL A 55 13.54 34.56 11.31
N SER A 56 12.61 35.44 11.68
CA SER A 56 12.94 36.82 12.03
C SER A 56 13.78 36.81 13.33
N PRO A 57 14.93 37.51 13.37
CA PRO A 57 15.76 37.63 14.57
C PRO A 57 15.11 38.49 15.67
#